data_AF-A0A7V5G7P7-F1
#
_entry.id   AF-A0A7V5G7P7-F1
#
_cell.length_a   1.000
_cell.length_b   1.000
_cell.length_c   1.000
_cell.angle_alpha   90.00
_cell.angle_beta   90.00
_cell.angle_gamma   90.00
#
_symmetry.space_group_name_H-M   'P 1'
#
loop_
_entity.id
_entity.type
_entity.pdbx_description
1 polymer ?
#
loop_
_entity_poly.entity_id
_entity_poly.type
_entity_poly.pdbx_seq_one_letter_code
_entity_poly.pdbx_strand_id
1 'polypeptide(L)'
;MEAKFHIGQKVKLLEDVVNDGTYPHSPIGTLMMPKGSIGYIKTMGDFLQVIRIYEVHFFGIDMPIDIVGCREHELEAMEDYIDEVEEEFAIMKAHREKMQKLREEDK
;
A
#
# COMPACT_ATOMS: atom_id res chain seq x y z
N MET A 1 4.90 5.70 -12.94
CA MET A 1 4.77 4.26 -12.64
C MET A 1 3.49 4.07 -11.86
N GLU A 2 2.65 3.16 -12.33
CA GLU A 2 1.49 2.68 -11.57
C GLU A 2 1.97 2.06 -10.26
N ALA A 3 1.24 2.30 -9.18
CA ALA A 3 1.62 1.78 -7.87
C ALA A 3 1.28 0.29 -7.79
N LYS A 4 2.21 -0.55 -7.34
CA LYS A 4 1.93 -1.98 -7.09
C LYS A 4 1.11 -2.21 -5.82
N PHE A 5 1.31 -1.35 -4.81
CA PHE A 5 0.57 -1.39 -3.55
C PHE A 5 -0.14 -0.06 -3.30
N HIS A 6 -1.23 -0.11 -2.54
CA HIS A 6 -2.10 1.03 -2.29
C HIS A 6 -2.30 1.26 -0.79
N ILE A 7 -2.66 2.49 -0.42
CA ILE A 7 -2.91 2.88 0.97
C ILE A 7 -3.94 1.93 1.59
N GLY A 8 -3.65 1.46 2.80
CA GLY A 8 -4.50 0.52 3.53
C GLY A 8 -4.30 -0.95 3.16
N GLN A 9 -3.58 -1.28 2.09
CA GLN A 9 -3.35 -2.67 1.70
C GLN A 9 -2.39 -3.38 2.66
N LYS A 10 -2.76 -4.61 3.05
CA LYS A 10 -1.94 -5.47 3.89
C LYS A 10 -0.77 -6.07 3.13
N VAL A 11 0.43 -5.91 3.68
CA VAL A 11 1.68 -6.41 3.09
C VAL A 11 2.54 -7.15 4.10
N LYS A 12 3.45 -7.98 3.59
CA LYS A 12 4.44 -8.73 4.35
C LYS A 12 5.84 -8.49 3.78
N LEU A 13 6.83 -8.34 4.67
CA LEU A 13 8.23 -8.24 4.27
C LEU A 13 8.79 -9.58 3.77
N LEU A 14 9.49 -9.53 2.64
CA LEU A 14 10.18 -10.66 2.02
C LEU A 14 11.62 -10.83 2.51
N GLU A 15 12.23 -9.76 3.03
CA GLU A 15 13.59 -9.71 3.55
C GLU A 15 13.71 -8.78 4.76
N ASP A 16 14.85 -8.86 5.44
CA ASP A 16 15.17 -7.99 6.56
C ASP A 16 15.44 -6.57 6.05
N VAL A 17 14.78 -5.58 6.64
CA VAL A 17 15.08 -4.18 6.34
C VAL A 17 16.15 -3.71 7.31
N VAL A 18 17.28 -3.28 6.76
CA VAL A 18 18.42 -2.73 7.50
C VAL A 18 18.60 -1.26 7.18
N ASN A 19 19.11 -0.48 8.13
CA ASN A 19 19.39 0.93 7.90
C ASN A 19 20.51 1.07 6.85
N ASP A 20 20.19 1.61 5.68
CA ASP A 20 21.14 1.90 4.60
C ASP A 20 21.79 3.30 4.73
N GLY A 21 21.50 4.02 5.81
CA GLY A 21 21.97 5.38 6.07
C GLY A 21 20.90 6.45 5.86
N THR A 22 19.68 6.06 5.47
CA THR A 22 18.54 6.98 5.37
C THR A 22 17.93 7.34 6.73
N TYR A 23 18.11 6.50 7.75
CA TYR A 23 17.64 6.77 9.11
C TYR A 23 18.76 7.36 10.00
N PRO A 24 18.63 8.62 10.48
CA PRO A 24 19.73 9.35 11.13
C PRO A 24 20.02 8.93 12.58
N HIS A 25 19.10 8.21 13.25
CA HIS A 25 19.23 7.88 14.68
C HIS A 25 19.72 6.45 14.94
N SER A 26 20.11 5.72 13.91
CA SER A 26 20.66 4.37 14.03
C SER A 26 21.91 4.20 13.17
N PRO A 27 22.89 3.36 13.56
CA PRO A 27 24.01 3.02 12.69
C PRO A 27 23.56 2.33 11.39
N ILE A 28 24.35 2.49 10.32
CA ILE A 28 24.18 1.72 9.08
C ILE A 28 24.32 0.23 9.39
N GLY A 29 23.46 -0.59 8.79
CA GLY A 29 23.41 -2.04 8.97
C GLY A 29 22.60 -2.48 10.19
N THR A 30 22.03 -1.56 10.97
CA THR A 30 21.11 -1.93 12.06
C THR A 30 19.84 -2.54 11.49
N LEU A 31 19.40 -3.67 12.04
CA LEU A 31 18.10 -4.27 11.71
C LEU A 31 16.98 -3.32 12.14
N MET A 32 16.19 -2.85 11.17
CA MET A 32 15.08 -1.93 11.39
C MET A 32 13.74 -2.68 11.46
N MET A 33 13.57 -3.70 10.63
CA MET A 33 12.39 -4.55 10.63
C MET A 33 12.74 -5.96 10.14
N PRO A 34 12.35 -7.03 10.84
CA PRO A 34 12.67 -8.38 10.42
C PRO A 34 11.78 -8.86 9.26
N LYS A 35 12.33 -9.77 8.45
CA LYS A 35 11.61 -10.52 7.44
C LYS A 35 10.35 -11.17 8.00
N GLY A 36 9.28 -11.18 7.20
CA GLY A 36 8.00 -11.78 7.57
C GLY A 36 7.13 -10.88 8.44
N SER A 37 7.61 -9.71 8.85
CA SER A 37 6.79 -8.70 9.51
C SER A 37 5.62 -8.28 8.62
N ILE A 38 4.45 -8.13 9.24
CA ILE A 38 3.21 -7.77 8.56
C ILE A 38 2.87 -6.34 8.93
N GLY A 39 2.49 -5.56 7.93
CA GLY A 39 2.08 -4.18 8.09
C GLY A 39 1.08 -3.76 7.04
N TYR A 40 0.75 -2.47 7.06
CA TYR A 40 -0.19 -1.86 6.13
C TYR A 40 0.46 -0.66 5.47
N ILE A 41 0.20 -0.48 4.16
CA ILE A 41 0.69 0.70 3.44
C ILE A 41 0.04 1.94 4.05
N LYS A 42 0.84 2.81 4.64
CA LYS A 42 0.40 4.09 5.20
C LYS A 42 0.37 5.17 4.14
N THR A 43 1.45 5.25 3.36
CA THR A 43 1.62 6.21 2.24
C THR A 43 2.62 5.66 1.23
N MET A 44 2.75 6.30 0.07
CA MET A 44 3.81 6.03 -0.89
C MET A 44 4.36 7.34 -1.44
N GLY A 45 5.65 7.34 -1.77
CA GLY A 45 6.34 8.47 -2.39
C GLY A 45 7.44 8.00 -3.30
N ASP A 46 8.11 8.95 -3.95
CA ASP A 46 9.22 8.65 -4.84
C ASP A 46 10.52 9.25 -4.29
N PHE A 47 11.57 8.43 -4.18
CA PHE A 47 12.92 8.87 -3.90
C PHE A 47 13.64 9.21 -5.20
N LEU A 48 14.25 10.40 -5.24
CA LEU A 48 14.91 10.97 -6.43
C LEU A 48 14.03 10.96 -7.70
N GLN A 49 12.70 10.91 -7.54
CA GLN A 49 11.70 10.79 -8.63
C GLN A 49 11.81 9.52 -9.48
N VAL A 50 12.65 8.55 -9.07
CA VAL A 50 12.94 7.33 -9.84
C VAL A 50 12.65 6.04 -9.10
N ILE A 51 12.67 6.06 -7.76
CA ILE A 51 12.49 4.87 -6.93
C ILE A 51 11.23 5.03 -6.11
N ARG A 52 10.23 4.17 -6.34
CA ARG A 52 9.02 4.11 -5.51
C ARG A 52 9.37 3.55 -4.13
N ILE A 53 8.98 4.29 -3.09
CA ILE A 53 9.10 3.89 -1.69
C ILE A 53 7.71 3.83 -1.08
N TYR A 54 7.42 2.73 -0.41
CA TYR A 54 6.20 2.48 0.34
C TYR A 54 6.48 2.67 1.82
N GLU A 55 5.76 3.59 2.46
CA GLU A 55 5.80 3.74 3.91
C GLU A 55 4.84 2.71 4.53
N VAL A 56 5.40 1.72 5.23
CA VAL A 56 4.65 0.62 5.82
C VAL A 56 4.62 0.79 7.33
N HIS A 57 3.42 0.73 7.91
CA HIS A 57 3.23 0.70 9.37
C HIS A 57 3.08 -0.75 9.84
N PHE A 58 4.05 -1.21 10.61
CA PHE A 58 4.10 -2.53 11.22
C PHE A 58 3.55 -2.49 12.64
N PHE A 59 2.77 -3.51 13.03
CA PHE A 59 2.11 -3.58 14.34
C PHE A 59 2.52 -4.82 15.12
N GLY A 60 2.59 -4.71 16.44
CA GLY A 60 2.82 -5.85 17.34
C GLY A 60 4.24 -6.39 17.33
N ILE A 61 5.23 -5.55 17.00
CA ILE A 61 6.64 -5.91 16.90
C ILE A 61 7.43 -5.03 17.88
N ASP A 62 8.39 -5.61 18.59
CA ASP A 62 9.27 -4.91 19.53
C ASP A 62 10.47 -4.32 18.80
N MET A 63 10.21 -3.39 17.87
CA MET A 63 11.23 -2.64 17.12
C MET A 63 11.25 -1.17 17.57
N PRO A 64 12.40 -0.48 17.48
CA PRO A 64 12.52 0.92 17.88
C PRO A 64 11.69 1.87 17.02
N ILE A 65 11.29 1.42 15.83
CA ILE A 65 10.37 2.13 14.93
C ILE A 65 9.30 1.17 14.44
N ASP A 66 8.09 1.68 14.30
CA ASP A 66 6.93 0.97 13.80
C ASP A 66 6.66 1.27 12.31
N ILE A 67 7.20 2.37 11.79
CA ILE A 67 7.04 2.79 10.39
C ILE A 67 8.37 2.73 9.66
N VAL A 68 8.40 2.04 8.51
CA VAL A 68 9.61 1.88 7.68
C VAL A 68 9.29 2.09 6.21
N GLY A 69 10.18 2.80 5.51
CA GLY A 69 10.14 2.91 4.05
C GLY A 69 10.71 1.65 3.40
N CYS A 70 9.91 1.02 2.53
CA CYS A 70 10.23 -0.22 1.85
C CYS A 70 10.16 -0.03 0.33
N ARG A 71 11.06 -0.66 -0.41
CA ARG A 71 11.04 -0.75 -1.86
C ARG A 71 10.05 -1.82 -2.30
N GLU A 72 9.61 -1.71 -3.54
CA GLU A 72 8.58 -2.60 -4.10
C GLU A 72 8.93 -4.10 -4.04
N HIS A 73 10.20 -4.46 -4.25
CA HIS A 73 10.65 -5.86 -4.24
C HIS A 73 10.78 -6.45 -2.83
N GLU A 74 10.78 -5.61 -1.79
CA GLU A 74 10.87 -6.03 -0.39
C GLU A 74 9.50 -6.47 0.16
N LEU A 75 8.42 -6.19 -0.57
CA LEU A 75 7.04 -6.38 -0.13
C LEU A 75 6.28 -7.41 -0.95
N GLU A 76 5.39 -8.12 -0.28
CA GLU A 76 4.38 -9.02 -0.84
C GLU A 76 3.00 -8.61 -0.35
N ALA A 77 2.03 -8.46 -1.27
CA ALA A 77 0.64 -8.23 -0.92
C ALA A 77 0.05 -9.49 -0.27
N MET A 78 -0.65 -9.31 0.84
CA MET A 78 -1.36 -10.41 1.51
C MET A 78 -2.83 -10.50 1.12
N GLU A 79 -3.32 -9.52 0.36
CA GLU A 79 -4.69 -9.41 -0.10
C GLU A 79 -4.73 -8.64 -1.43
N ASP A 80 -5.75 -8.90 -2.22
CA ASP A 80 -6.02 -8.14 -3.44
C ASP A 80 -6.42 -6.71 -3.06
N TYR A 81 -5.93 -5.74 -3.82
CA TYR A 81 -6.38 -4.35 -3.67
C TYR A 81 -7.74 -4.19 -4.32
N ILE A 82 -8.68 -3.60 -3.57
CA ILE A 82 -10.01 -3.23 -4.05
C ILE A 82 -10.04 -1.71 -4.13
N ASP A 83 -10.23 -1.17 -5.34
CA ASP A 83 -10.52 0.24 -5.50
C ASP A 83 -12.01 0.49 -5.21
N GLU A 84 -12.31 0.76 -3.94
CA GLU A 84 -13.67 1.00 -3.47
C GLU A 84 -14.35 2.13 -4.25
N VAL A 85 -13.60 3.15 -4.66
CA VAL A 85 -14.12 4.28 -5.42
C VAL A 85 -14.55 3.84 -6.81
N GLU A 86 -13.72 3.05 -7.49
CA GLU A 86 -14.06 2.50 -8.81
C GLU A 86 -15.28 1.56 -8.74
N GLU A 87 -15.35 0.70 -7.72
CA GLU A 87 -16.51 -0.17 -7.49
C GLU A 87 -17.80 0.64 -7.27
N GLU A 88 -17.76 1.66 -6.40
CA GLU A 88 -18.90 2.54 -6.16
C GLU A 88 -19.37 3.24 -7.44
N PHE A 89 -18.44 3.77 -8.24
CA PHE A 89 -18.75 4.42 -9.51
C PHE A 89 -19.42 3.45 -10.49
N ALA A 90 -18.94 2.21 -10.58
CA ALA A 90 -19.51 1.19 -11.44
C ALA A 90 -20.96 0.86 -11.04
N ILE A 91 -21.22 0.70 -9.73
CA ILE A 91 -22.56 0.46 -9.19
C ILE A 91 -23.48 1.65 -9.51
N MET A 92 -23.04 2.88 -9.26
CA MET A 92 -23.82 4.08 -9.56
C MET A 92 -24.13 4.23 -11.05
N LYS A 93 -23.18 3.91 -11.93
CA LYS A 93 -23.37 3.95 -13.38
C LYS A 93 -24.42 2.93 -13.83
N ALA A 94 -24.32 1.68 -13.37
CA ALA A 94 -25.28 0.64 -13.68
C ALA A 94 -26.69 0.99 -13.17
N HIS A 95 -26.79 1.57 -11.97
CA HIS A 95 -28.06 2.06 -11.43
C HIS A 95 -28.67 3.16 -12.33
N ARG A 96 -27.88 4.14 -12.76
CA ARG A 96 -28.33 5.22 -13.65
C ARG A 96 -28.82 4.69 -14.99
N GLU A 97 -28.09 3.75 -15.60
CA GLU A 97 -28.47 3.12 -16.87
C GLU A 97 -29.77 2.31 -16.74
N LYS A 98 -29.93 1.54 -15.66
CA LYS A 98 -31.18 0.81 -15.38
C LYS A 98 -32.37 1.76 -15.27
N MET A 99 -32.22 2.87 -14.54
CA MET A 99 -33.29 3.86 -14.36
C MET A 99 -33.59 4.66 -15.63
N GLN A 100 -32.62 4.80 -16.54
CA GLN A 100 -32.85 5.39 -17.85
C GLN A 100 -33.70 4.47 -18.72
N LYS A 101 -33.36 3.17 -18.79
CA LYS A 101 -34.13 2.19 -19.57
C LYS A 101 -35.59 2.10 -19.13
N LEU A 102 -35.85 2.02 -17.82
CA LEU A 102 -37.24 2.01 -17.29
C LEU A 102 -38.02 3.26 -17.72
N ARG A 103 -37.39 4.44 -17.69
CA ARG A 103 -38.00 5.71 -18.14
C ARG A 103 -38.24 5.79 -19.64
N GLU A 104 -37.50 5.03 -20.44
CA GLU A 104 -37.69 4.91 -21.89
C GLU A 104 -38.79 3.89 -22.23
N GLU A 105 -38.95 2.83 -21.42
CA GLU A 105 -40.01 1.82 -21.56
C GLU A 105 -41.39 2.34 -21.12
N ASP A 106 -41.43 3.27 -20.16
CA ASP A 106 -42.68 3.93 -19.68
C ASP A 106 -43.19 5.04 -20.63
N LYS A 107 -42.49 5.34 -21.73
CA LYS A 107 -42.85 6.37 -22.72
C LYS A 107 -43.41 5.78 -24.00
#